data_AF-A0A357YJH5-F1
#
_entry.id   AF-A0A357YJH5-F1
#
_cell.length_a   1.000
_cell.length_b   1.000
_cell.length_c   1.000
_cell.angle_alpha   90.00
_cell.angle_beta   90.00
_cell.angle_gamma   90.00
#
_symmetry.space_group_name_H-M   'P 1'
#
loop_
_entity.id
_entity.type
_entity.pdbx_description
1 polymer ?
#
loop_
_entity_poly.entity_id
_entity_poly.type
_entity_poly.pdbx_seq_one_letter_code
_entity_poly.pdbx_strand_id
1 'polypeptide(L)' 'MSETTTTYEVSLKKDYKERIVPSLVKEFSYKSVMQVPKLEKIVINQGLGIAVADKKIIETAIN' A
#
# COMPACT_ATOMS: atom_id res chain seq x y z
N MET A 1 -28.48 -13.35 8.43
CA MET A 1 -27.66 -13.05 9.62
C MET A 1 -26.84 -14.31 9.89
N SER A 2 -25.53 -14.38 9.81
CA SER A 2 -24.45 -13.40 10.00
C SER A 2 -23.31 -13.79 9.06
N GLU A 3 -22.74 -12.81 8.39
CA GLU A 3 -21.67 -12.92 7.39
C GLU A 3 -20.39 -13.58 7.95
N THR A 4 -19.77 -14.44 7.15
CA THR A 4 -18.42 -14.96 7.39
C THR A 4 -17.41 -13.92 6.91
N THR A 5 -17.01 -13.00 7.79
CA THR A 5 -15.90 -12.07 7.50
C THR A 5 -14.57 -12.80 7.65
N THR A 6 -14.12 -13.46 6.58
CA THR A 6 -12.75 -14.00 6.53
C THR A 6 -11.76 -12.84 6.51
N THR A 7 -11.09 -12.60 7.63
CA THR A 7 -9.97 -11.66 7.76
C THR A 7 -8.83 -12.08 6.82
N TYR A 8 -8.76 -11.48 5.62
CA TYR A 8 -7.63 -11.62 4.70
C TYR A 8 -6.44 -10.84 5.27
N GLU A 9 -5.53 -11.52 5.98
CA GLU A 9 -4.25 -10.92 6.36
C GLU A 9 -3.43 -10.66 5.10
N VAL A 10 -3.42 -9.39 4.66
CA VAL A 10 -2.62 -8.92 3.52
C VAL A 10 -1.15 -9.29 3.75
N SER A 11 -0.59 -10.14 2.90
CA SER A 11 0.81 -10.62 2.96
C SER A 11 1.82 -9.49 3.21
N LEU A 12 1.64 -8.35 2.55
CA LEU A 12 2.49 -7.16 2.70
C LEU A 12 2.48 -6.56 4.12
N LYS A 13 1.35 -6.62 4.83
CA LYS A 13 1.25 -6.10 6.21
C LYS A 13 1.99 -7.00 7.19
N LYS A 14 2.00 -8.31 6.93
CA LYS A 14 2.74 -9.31 7.70
C LYS A 14 4.26 -9.15 7.48
N ASP A 15 4.68 -9.11 6.22
CA ASP A 15 6.07 -8.88 5.83
C ASP A 15 6.64 -7.58 6.40
N TYR A 16 5.84 -6.51 6.43
CA TYR A 16 6.24 -5.24 7.01
C TYR A 16 6.58 -5.35 8.50
N LYS A 17 5.72 -6.03 9.28
CA LYS A 17 5.93 -6.20 10.72
C LYS A 17 7.06 -7.15 11.05
N GLU A 18 7.18 -8.25 10.32
CA GLU A 18 8.10 -9.34 10.65
C GLU A 18 9.53 -9.09 10.14
N ARG A 19 9.68 -8.54 8.94
CA ARG A 19 10.99 -8.38 8.28
C ARG A 19 11.45 -6.93 8.19
N ILE A 20 10.56 -6.02 7.80
CA ILE A 20 10.96 -4.64 7.48
C ILE A 20 11.20 -3.82 8.76
N VAL A 21 10.31 -3.92 9.76
CA VAL A 21 10.45 -3.19 11.03
C VAL A 21 11.78 -3.51 11.75
N PRO A 22 12.17 -4.77 11.98
CA PRO A 22 13.44 -5.08 12.65
C PRO A 22 14.67 -4.63 11.85
N SER A 23 14.60 -4.76 10.51
CA SER A 23 15.70 -4.34 9.62
C SER A 23 15.93 -2.84 9.69
N LEU A 24 14.86 -2.04 9.65
CA LEU A 24 14.94 -0.57 9.76
C LEU A 24 15.41 -0.11 11.14
N VAL A 25 14.97 -0.76 12.22
CA VAL A 25 15.47 -0.45 13.58
C VAL A 25 16.96 -0.71 13.69
N LYS A 26 17.45 -1.80 13.11
CA LYS A 26 18.88 -2.15 13.15
C LYS A 26 19.74 -1.21 12.31
N GLU A 27 19.28 -0.86 11.10
CA GLU A 27 20.03 -0.02 10.17
C GLU A 27 20.08 1.45 10.61
N PHE A 28 18.96 1.97 11.14
CA PHE A 28 18.85 3.38 11.52
C PHE A 28 18.94 3.62 13.04
N SER A 29 19.16 2.57 13.84
CA SER A 29 19.33 2.63 15.30
C SER A 29 18.24 3.44 16.01
N TYR A 30 16.98 3.24 15.63
CA TYR A 30 15.84 3.94 16.25
C TYR A 30 15.73 3.58 17.73
N LYS A 31 15.58 4.60 18.59
CA LYS A 31 15.45 4.42 20.05
C LYS A 31 14.11 3.84 20.47
N SER A 32 13.10 3.88 19.61
CA SER A 32 11.76 3.37 19.88
C SER A 32 11.17 2.70 18.66
N VAL A 33 10.50 1.57 18.88
CA VAL A 33 9.81 0.78 17.84
C VAL A 33 8.73 1.61 17.14
N MET A 34 8.19 2.63 17.80
CA MET A 34 7.18 3.53 17.23
C MET A 34 7.76 4.57 16.27
N GLN A 35 9.08 4.77 16.24
CA GLN A 35 9.73 5.69 15.30
C GLN A 35 9.89 5.11 13.89
N VAL A 36 9.60 3.81 13.72
CA VAL A 36 9.75 3.14 12.42
C VAL A 36 8.71 3.69 11.44
N PRO A 37 9.15 4.21 10.27
CA PRO A 37 8.28 4.89 9.32
C PRO A 37 7.23 3.95 8.73
N LYS A 38 5.96 4.36 8.79
CA LYS A 38 4.80 3.60 8.29
C LYS A 38 4.26 4.21 7.01
N LEU A 39 3.77 3.37 6.10
CA LEU A 39 3.05 3.81 4.91
C LEU A 39 1.64 4.29 5.31
N GLU A 40 1.37 5.59 5.17
CA GLU A 40 0.08 6.18 5.56
C GLU A 40 -0.97 6.12 4.43
N LYS A 41 -0.57 6.48 3.21
CA LYS A 41 -1.45 6.49 2.03
C LYS A 41 -0.66 6.32 0.75
N ILE A 42 -1.17 5.51 -0.18
CA ILE A 42 -0.72 5.49 -1.57
C ILE A 42 -1.73 6.29 -2.38
N VAL A 43 -1.29 7.39 -3.01
CA VAL A 43 -2.11 8.13 -3.99
C VAL A 43 -1.66 7.71 -5.38
N ILE A 44 -2.53 7.00 -6.09
CA ILE A 44 -2.31 6.69 -7.50
C ILE A 44 -2.93 7.83 -8.30
N ASN A 45 -2.09 8.66 -8.91
CA ASN A 45 -2.53 9.68 -9.86
C ASN A 45 -2.22 9.16 -11.26
N GLN A 46 -3.25 8.81 -12.03
CA GLN A 46 -3.10 8.67 -13.47
C GLN A 46 -3.41 10.01 -14.14
N GLY A 47 -2.38 10.66 -14.65
CA GLY A 47 -2.52 11.85 -15.49
C GLY A 47 -3.06 11.47 -16.87
N LEU A 48 -4.39 11.54 -17.04
CA LEU A 48 -5.08 11.31 -18.31
C LEU A 48 -5.03 12.52 -19.25
N GLY A 49 -3.90 13.25 -19.29
CA GLY A 49 -3.76 14.49 -20.06
C GLY A 49 -3.94 14.32 -21.58
N ILE A 50 -3.79 13.11 -22.09
CA ILE A 50 -3.93 12.76 -23.52
C ILE A 50 -5.25 11.99 -23.78
N ALA A 51 -5.91 11.47 -22.74
CA ALA A 51 -7.06 10.57 -22.88
C ALA A 51 -8.42 11.30 -22.97
N VAL A 52 -8.44 12.63 -23.00
CA VAL A 52 -9.68 13.41 -23.24
C VAL A 52 -10.21 13.16 -24.67
N ALA A 53 -9.32 12.83 -25.62
CA ALA A 53 -9.69 12.66 -27.02
C ALA A 53 -10.22 11.25 -27.36
N ASP A 54 -9.90 10.22 -26.59
CA ASP A 54 -10.19 8.83 -26.97
C ASP A 54 -10.78 8.00 -25.82
N LYS A 55 -12.09 7.78 -25.91
CA LYS A 55 -12.91 7.10 -24.90
C LYS A 55 -12.45 5.66 -24.60
N LYS A 56 -11.77 5.01 -25.56
CA LYS A 56 -11.22 3.65 -25.44
C LYS A 56 -10.04 3.54 -24.47
N ILE A 57 -9.25 4.60 -24.32
CA ILE A 57 -8.07 4.60 -23.41
C ILE A 57 -8.52 4.66 -21.95
N ILE A 58 -9.65 5.34 -21.69
CA ILE A 58 -10.24 5.47 -20.34
C ILE A 58 -10.69 4.10 -19.80
N GLU A 59 -11.27 3.23 -20.63
CA GLU A 59 -11.70 1.88 -20.22
C GLU A 59 -10.51 0.96 -19.88
N THR A 60 -9.34 1.20 -20.47
CA THR A 60 -8.11 0.42 -20.19
C THR A 60 -7.43 0.88 -18.90
N ALA A 61 -7.66 2.13 -18.47
CA ALA A 61 -7.09 2.67 -17.24
C ALA A 61 -7.84 2.22 -15.97
N ILE A 62 -9.10 1.77 -16.11
CA ILE A 62 -9.99 1.43 -15.00
C ILE A 62 -10.01 -0.07 -14.69
N ASN A 63 -9.71 -0.92 -15.69
CA ASN A 63 -9.62 -2.38 -15.56
C ASN A 63 -8.22 -2.85 -15.18
#